data_AF-A0A812TEC7-F1
#
_entry.id   AF-A0A812TEC7-F1
#
_cell.length_a   1.000
_cell.length_b   1.000
_cell.length_c   1.000
_cell.angle_alpha   90.00
_cell.angle_beta   90.00
_cell.angle_gamma   90.00
#
_symmetry.space_group_name_H-M   'P 1'
#
loop_
_entity.id
_entity.type
_entity.pdbx_description
1 polymer ?
#
loop_
_entity_poly.entity_id
_entity_poly.type
_entity_poly.pdbx_seq_one_letter_code
_entity_poly.pdbx_strand_id
1 'polypeptide(L)'
;MKHVTMFSEDIFAGLISLIFIIDGARPIIENFTESRLTLTNCMFEALLFIWTFGLATYLSSFRRSPWTFRFVRNFAANFAVTIALVSGSALAAIYSNDTGLRMLQVDADFSPNLSLSDGSKRPWIINPAGMDRPFPAWGIAYAILPAIGFAVLGYLDQNLTSVIVNRPSNNLKKPAAYHLDLFVRGALTLPICAVLGLPLSVASTVPSITHVISLTTYEVKQLPEGERKVPTKVVEQR
;
A
#
# COMPACT_ATOMS: atom_id res chain seq x y z
N MET A 1 2.14 -16.71 18.06
CA MET A 1 1.10 -16.72 17.00
C MET A 1 0.05 -17.83 17.11
N LYS A 2 0.14 -18.78 18.05
CA LYS A 2 -0.85 -19.88 18.19
C LYS A 2 -2.29 -19.45 18.57
N HIS A 3 -2.54 -18.17 18.84
CA HIS A 3 -3.82 -17.66 19.37
C HIS A 3 -4.57 -16.74 18.39
N VAL A 4 -4.05 -16.52 17.17
CA VAL A 4 -4.76 -15.75 16.14
C VAL A 4 -5.71 -16.71 15.43
N THR A 5 -7.01 -16.41 15.48
CA THR A 5 -8.06 -17.19 14.83
C THR A 5 -8.52 -16.51 13.54
N MET A 6 -9.18 -17.25 12.65
CA MET A 6 -9.74 -16.71 11.40
C MET A 6 -10.65 -15.49 11.64
N PHE A 7 -11.34 -15.44 12.78
CA PHE A 7 -12.20 -14.33 13.17
C PHE A 7 -11.41 -13.03 13.38
N SER A 8 -10.32 -13.07 14.17
CA SER A 8 -9.48 -11.88 14.42
C SER A 8 -8.82 -11.38 13.14
N GLU A 9 -8.44 -12.33 12.29
CA GLU A 9 -7.82 -12.10 10.99
C GLU A 9 -8.75 -11.41 9.98
N ASP A 10 -10.01 -11.84 9.90
CA ASP A 10 -11.01 -11.25 9.01
C ASP A 10 -11.49 -9.89 9.53
N ILE A 11 -11.60 -9.70 10.85
CA ILE A 11 -11.87 -8.37 11.43
C ILE A 11 -10.75 -7.39 11.09
N PHE A 12 -9.49 -7.81 11.23
CA PHE A 12 -8.36 -6.94 10.90
C PHE A 12 -8.34 -6.59 9.41
N ALA A 13 -8.53 -7.58 8.53
CA ALA A 13 -8.62 -7.32 7.09
C ALA A 13 -9.79 -6.39 6.75
N GLY A 14 -10.94 -6.55 7.40
CA GLY A 14 -12.11 -5.68 7.24
C GLY A 14 -11.85 -4.25 7.72
N LEU A 15 -11.25 -4.08 8.89
CA LEU A 15 -10.88 -2.78 9.44
C LEU A 15 -9.90 -2.05 8.53
N ILE A 16 -8.84 -2.72 8.09
CA ILE A 16 -7.85 -2.12 7.20
C ILE A 16 -8.49 -1.77 5.85
N SER A 17 -9.33 -2.64 5.29
CA SER A 17 -10.06 -2.35 4.04
C SER A 17 -10.95 -1.11 4.19
N LEU A 18 -11.64 -0.97 5.31
CA LEU A 18 -12.46 0.21 5.59
C LEU A 18 -11.60 1.48 5.69
N ILE A 19 -10.47 1.42 6.39
CA ILE A 19 -9.52 2.55 6.49
C ILE A 19 -9.04 2.96 5.09
N PHE A 20 -8.64 2.01 4.25
CA PHE A 20 -8.20 2.30 2.88
C PHE A 20 -9.29 2.92 2.01
N ILE A 21 -10.55 2.50 2.17
CA ILE A 21 -11.68 3.11 1.46
C ILE A 21 -11.90 4.56 1.92
N ILE A 22 -11.86 4.80 3.23
CA ILE A 22 -12.01 6.14 3.80
C ILE A 22 -10.86 7.05 3.37
N ASP A 23 -9.62 6.58 3.48
CA ASP A 23 -8.43 7.35 3.10
C ASP A 23 -8.38 7.61 1.59
N GLY A 24 -8.92 6.72 0.77
CA GLY A 24 -9.07 6.94 -0.67
C GLY A 24 -10.14 7.98 -1.02
N ALA A 25 -11.24 8.07 -0.26
CA ALA A 25 -12.32 9.03 -0.49
C ALA A 25 -12.06 10.40 0.15
N ARG A 26 -11.27 10.44 1.23
CA ARG A 26 -10.98 11.64 2.01
C ARG A 26 -10.45 12.82 1.17
N PRO A 27 -9.44 12.67 0.29
CA PRO A 27 -8.94 13.80 -0.50
C PRO A 27 -10.01 14.46 -1.37
N ILE A 28 -10.90 13.65 -1.96
CA ILE A 28 -12.00 14.14 -2.80
C ILE A 28 -12.97 14.95 -1.94
N ILE A 29 -13.35 14.43 -0.76
CA ILE A 29 -14.28 15.12 0.16
C ILE A 29 -13.65 16.42 0.69
N GLU A 30 -12.37 16.40 1.04
CA GLU A 30 -11.64 17.58 1.53
C GLU A 30 -11.56 18.67 0.45
N ASN A 31 -11.29 18.30 -0.82
CA ASN A 31 -11.25 19.24 -1.94
C ASN A 31 -12.62 19.90 -2.20
N PHE A 32 -13.73 19.18 -1.95
CA PHE A 32 -15.09 19.72 -2.03
C PHE A 32 -15.47 20.60 -0.83
N THR A 33 -15.08 20.19 0.37
CA THR A 33 -15.55 20.82 1.62
C THR A 33 -14.76 22.09 1.93
N GLU A 34 -13.43 22.04 1.74
CA GLU A 34 -12.55 23.16 2.09
C GLU A 34 -12.42 24.20 0.97
N SER A 35 -13.13 24.02 -0.16
CA SER A 35 -13.08 24.91 -1.35
C SER A 35 -11.67 25.28 -1.79
N ARG A 36 -10.70 24.36 -1.63
CA ARG A 36 -9.29 24.60 -1.99
C ARG A 36 -9.11 24.80 -3.50
N LEU A 37 -10.06 24.34 -4.30
CA LEU A 37 -10.10 24.44 -5.75
C LEU A 37 -11.45 25.02 -6.20
N THR A 38 -11.47 25.59 -7.41
CA THR A 38 -12.71 25.97 -8.08
C THR A 38 -13.64 24.75 -8.21
N LEU A 39 -14.95 24.94 -8.05
CA LEU A 39 -15.96 23.87 -8.17
C LEU A 39 -15.78 23.00 -9.42
N THR A 40 -15.43 23.60 -10.55
CA THR A 40 -15.15 22.90 -11.82
C THR A 40 -14.00 21.89 -11.70
N ASN A 41 -12.94 22.21 -10.97
CA ASN A 41 -11.80 21.32 -10.76
C ASN A 41 -12.17 20.17 -9.83
N CYS A 42 -12.97 20.43 -8.78
CA CYS A 42 -13.47 19.39 -7.88
C CYS A 42 -14.40 18.41 -8.62
N MET A 43 -15.29 18.93 -9.48
CA MET A 43 -16.13 18.10 -10.36
C MET A 43 -15.28 17.24 -11.29
N PHE A 44 -14.22 17.81 -11.87
CA PHE A 44 -13.33 17.10 -12.77
C PHE A 44 -12.53 16.00 -12.05
N GLU A 45 -12.04 16.26 -10.84
CA GLU A 45 -11.39 15.25 -10.00
C GLU A 45 -12.34 14.10 -9.64
N ALA A 46 -13.59 14.40 -9.25
CA ALA A 46 -14.60 13.38 -9.00
C ALA A 46 -14.92 12.56 -10.26
N LEU A 47 -14.97 13.20 -11.43
CA LEU A 47 -15.16 12.51 -12.71
C LEU A 47 -13.98 11.58 -13.03
N LEU A 48 -12.74 12.03 -12.82
CA LEU A 48 -11.54 11.21 -13.00
C LEU A 48 -11.50 10.01 -12.04
N PHE A 49 -11.94 10.20 -10.79
CA PHE A 49 -12.10 9.12 -9.83
C PHE A 49 -13.12 8.08 -10.31
N ILE A 50 -14.32 8.53 -10.69
CA ILE A 50 -15.38 7.65 -11.21
C ILE A 50 -14.91 6.93 -12.48
N TRP A 51 -14.22 7.62 -13.37
CA TRP A 51 -13.65 7.05 -14.59
C TRP A 51 -12.65 5.94 -14.26
N THR A 52 -11.66 6.23 -13.41
CA THR A 52 -10.58 5.28 -13.08
C THR A 52 -11.12 4.07 -12.33
N PHE A 53 -11.98 4.28 -11.32
CA PHE A 53 -12.59 3.21 -10.55
C PHE A 53 -13.57 2.38 -11.40
N GLY A 54 -14.43 3.05 -12.19
CA GLY A 54 -15.40 2.42 -13.07
C GLY A 54 -14.71 1.59 -14.16
N LEU A 55 -13.67 2.11 -14.80
CA LEU A 55 -12.94 1.38 -15.83
C LEU A 55 -12.19 0.18 -15.24
N ALA A 56 -11.54 0.33 -14.08
CA ALA A 56 -10.86 -0.77 -13.41
C ALA A 56 -11.83 -1.90 -13.03
N THR A 57 -12.99 -1.56 -12.47
CA THR A 57 -14.01 -2.55 -12.07
C THR A 57 -14.68 -3.21 -13.27
N TYR A 58 -14.94 -2.47 -14.35
CA TYR A 58 -15.46 -2.98 -15.61
C TYR A 58 -14.48 -3.99 -16.25
N LEU A 59 -13.21 -3.60 -16.44
CA LEU A 59 -12.18 -4.47 -17.03
C LEU A 59 -11.90 -5.70 -16.16
N SER A 60 -11.93 -5.56 -14.83
CA SER A 60 -11.78 -6.70 -13.90
C SER A 60 -12.96 -7.68 -13.98
N SER A 61 -14.18 -7.15 -14.15
CA SER A 61 -15.41 -7.94 -14.30
C SER A 61 -15.50 -8.62 -15.67
N PHE A 62 -14.83 -8.06 -16.68
CA PHE A 62 -14.76 -8.61 -18.03
C PHE A 62 -14.26 -10.06 -18.05
N ARG A 63 -13.50 -10.50 -17.04
CA ARG A 63 -13.08 -11.91 -16.84
C ARG A 63 -14.23 -12.93 -16.88
N ARG A 64 -15.43 -12.53 -16.45
CA ARG A 64 -16.62 -13.40 -16.39
C ARG A 64 -17.46 -13.35 -17.67
N SER A 65 -17.18 -12.40 -18.58
CA SER A 65 -17.96 -12.22 -19.81
C SER A 65 -17.79 -13.44 -20.74
N PRO A 66 -18.89 -14.02 -21.27
CA PRO A 66 -18.83 -15.17 -22.17
C PRO A 66 -18.51 -14.80 -23.63
N TRP A 67 -18.51 -13.52 -23.99
CA TRP A 67 -18.60 -13.07 -25.38
C TRP A 67 -17.26 -12.75 -26.06
N THR A 68 -16.11 -12.99 -25.42
CA THR A 68 -14.79 -12.57 -25.93
C THR A 68 -13.75 -13.70 -25.83
N PHE A 69 -12.77 -13.69 -26.74
CA PHE A 69 -11.64 -14.63 -26.71
C PHE A 69 -10.98 -14.69 -25.33
N ARG A 70 -10.73 -15.90 -24.85
CA ARG A 70 -10.14 -16.17 -23.53
C ARG A 70 -8.84 -15.39 -23.29
N PHE A 71 -8.00 -15.24 -24.31
CA PHE A 71 -6.74 -14.50 -24.24
C PHE A 71 -6.96 -13.01 -23.92
N VAL A 72 -7.74 -12.30 -24.75
CA VAL A 72 -8.03 -10.87 -24.59
C VAL A 72 -8.69 -10.60 -23.24
N ARG A 73 -9.65 -11.45 -22.86
CA ARG A 73 -10.37 -11.35 -21.60
C ARG A 73 -9.44 -11.48 -20.38
N ASN A 74 -8.53 -12.43 -20.40
CA ASN A 74 -7.58 -12.64 -19.31
C ASN A 74 -6.54 -11.51 -19.25
N PHE A 75 -6.05 -11.05 -20.41
CA PHE A 75 -5.12 -9.92 -20.49
C PHE A 75 -5.75 -8.64 -19.93
N ALA A 76 -6.93 -8.26 -20.44
CA ALA A 76 -7.66 -7.07 -19.98
C ALA A 76 -7.95 -7.11 -18.48
N ALA A 77 -8.37 -8.26 -17.94
CA ALA A 77 -8.65 -8.41 -16.52
C ALA A 77 -7.39 -8.40 -15.64
N ASN A 78 -6.25 -8.90 -16.13
CA ASN A 78 -4.99 -8.89 -15.38
C ASN A 78 -4.37 -7.48 -15.30
N PHE A 79 -4.51 -6.69 -16.36
CA PHE A 79 -3.99 -5.32 -16.43
C PHE A 79 -5.05 -4.25 -16.16
N ALA A 80 -6.23 -4.63 -15.67
CA ALA A 80 -7.38 -3.73 -15.51
C ALA A 80 -7.04 -2.46 -14.70
N VAL A 81 -6.39 -2.62 -13.53
CA VAL A 81 -5.98 -1.51 -12.67
C VAL A 81 -4.94 -0.63 -13.36
N THR A 82 -3.94 -1.23 -14.01
CA THR A 82 -2.88 -0.49 -14.73
C THR A 82 -3.44 0.30 -15.91
N ILE A 83 -4.29 -0.31 -16.73
CA ILE A 83 -4.93 0.33 -17.89
C ILE A 83 -5.82 1.50 -17.42
N ALA A 84 -6.58 1.32 -16.35
CA ALA A 84 -7.41 2.36 -15.78
C ALA A 84 -6.59 3.53 -15.23
N LEU A 85 -5.49 3.24 -14.53
CA LEU A 85 -4.60 4.28 -14.00
C LEU A 85 -3.94 5.08 -15.12
N VAL A 86 -3.45 4.41 -16.16
CA VAL A 86 -2.82 5.07 -17.32
C VAL A 86 -3.84 5.92 -18.07
N SER A 87 -5.06 5.42 -18.29
CA SER A 87 -6.09 6.19 -19.00
C SER A 87 -6.56 7.41 -18.19
N GLY A 88 -6.81 7.25 -16.88
CA GLY A 88 -7.17 8.35 -16.00
C GLY A 88 -6.07 9.41 -15.90
N SER A 89 -4.81 8.97 -15.78
CA SER A 89 -3.65 9.89 -15.74
C SER A 89 -3.44 10.60 -17.07
N ALA A 90 -3.66 9.93 -18.20
CA ALA A 90 -3.57 10.56 -19.53
C ALA A 90 -4.66 11.62 -19.73
N LEU A 91 -5.90 11.35 -19.30
CA LEU A 91 -6.97 12.34 -19.31
C LEU A 91 -6.62 13.54 -18.42
N ALA A 92 -6.13 13.29 -17.20
CA ALA A 92 -5.68 14.35 -16.30
C ALA A 92 -4.55 15.19 -16.93
N ALA A 93 -3.60 14.56 -17.63
CA ALA A 93 -2.49 15.23 -18.32
C ALA A 93 -2.95 16.15 -19.45
N ILE A 94 -3.92 15.72 -20.27
CA ILE A 94 -4.45 16.52 -21.38
C ILE A 94 -5.14 17.78 -20.86
N TYR A 95 -5.90 17.67 -19.78
CA TYR A 95 -6.66 18.78 -19.20
C TYR A 95 -5.91 19.53 -18.08
N SER A 96 -4.65 19.18 -17.82
CA SER A 96 -3.86 19.74 -16.71
C SER A 96 -3.51 21.21 -16.87
N ASN A 97 -3.44 21.72 -18.10
CA ASN A 97 -3.11 23.12 -18.35
C ASN A 97 -4.30 24.04 -18.07
N ASP A 98 -5.52 23.52 -18.19
CA ASP A 98 -6.76 24.27 -18.01
C ASP A 98 -7.36 24.11 -16.61
N THR A 99 -6.98 23.04 -15.90
CA THR A 99 -7.49 22.70 -14.57
C THR A 99 -6.37 22.73 -13.55
N GLY A 100 -6.58 23.37 -12.39
CA GLY A 100 -5.62 23.45 -11.29
C GLY A 100 -5.47 22.12 -10.53
N LEU A 101 -5.43 21.01 -11.24
CA LEU A 101 -5.33 19.65 -10.69
C LEU A 101 -3.97 19.48 -10.00
N ARG A 102 -4.01 19.00 -8.76
CA ARG A 102 -2.80 18.65 -8.03
C ARG A 102 -2.31 17.28 -8.49
N MET A 103 -1.42 17.28 -9.47
CA MET A 103 -0.69 16.07 -9.85
C MET A 103 0.32 15.68 -8.77
N LEU A 104 0.75 14.41 -8.83
CA LEU A 104 1.84 13.92 -7.99
C LEU A 104 3.09 14.75 -8.26
N GLN A 105 3.47 15.59 -7.31
CA GLN A 105 4.70 16.36 -7.37
C GLN A 105 5.84 15.46 -6.97
N VAL A 106 6.71 15.19 -7.94
CA VAL A 106 7.96 14.45 -7.71
C VAL A 106 9.10 15.43 -7.95
N ASP A 107 9.90 15.67 -6.92
CA ASP A 107 11.09 16.49 -7.05
C ASP A 107 12.08 15.79 -7.99
N ALA A 108 12.62 16.53 -8.96
CA ALA A 108 13.58 16.00 -9.93
C ALA A 108 14.94 15.66 -9.28
N ASP A 109 15.26 16.34 -8.18
CA ASP A 109 16.48 16.11 -7.42
C ASP A 109 16.27 15.02 -6.37
N PHE A 110 17.11 13.98 -6.40
CA PHE A 110 17.21 13.05 -5.28
C PHE A 110 17.85 13.76 -4.08
N SER A 111 17.01 14.35 -3.25
CA SER A 111 17.44 15.11 -2.08
C SER A 111 16.85 14.54 -0.78
N PRO A 112 17.61 14.61 0.33
CA PRO A 112 17.14 14.17 1.62
C PRO A 112 16.01 15.10 2.12
N ASN A 113 15.14 14.55 2.98
CA ASN A 113 13.96 15.26 3.50
C ASN A 113 14.30 16.67 4.00
N LEU A 114 13.39 17.61 3.76
CA LEU A 114 13.52 18.98 4.23
C LEU A 114 13.64 18.99 5.76
N SER A 115 14.51 19.84 6.29
CA SER A 115 14.59 20.07 7.73
C SER A 115 13.30 20.74 8.22
N LEU A 116 12.77 20.24 9.34
CA LEU A 116 11.53 20.74 9.94
C LEU A 116 11.66 22.16 10.51
N SER A 117 12.90 22.63 10.74
CA SER A 117 13.23 23.95 11.28
C SER A 117 13.23 25.04 10.21
N ASP A 118 14.04 24.87 9.16
CA ASP A 118 14.33 25.92 8.16
C ASP A 118 13.90 25.56 6.72
N GLY A 119 13.31 24.38 6.49
CA GLY A 119 12.94 23.94 5.14
C GLY A 119 14.12 23.71 4.20
N SER A 120 15.35 23.69 4.72
CA SER A 120 16.58 23.44 3.96
C SER A 120 16.86 21.93 3.80
N LYS A 121 17.59 21.56 2.75
CA LYS A 121 18.00 20.16 2.51
C LYS A 121 18.96 19.72 3.63
N ARG A 122 18.56 18.70 4.40
CA ARG A 122 19.38 18.14 5.49
C ARG A 122 20.55 17.29 4.95
N PRO A 123 21.61 16.96 5.71
CA PRO A 123 22.58 15.95 5.30
C PRO A 123 21.99 14.54 5.36
N TRP A 124 22.50 13.62 4.52
CA TRP A 124 22.02 12.23 4.46
C TRP A 124 22.25 11.44 5.76
N ILE A 125 23.36 11.68 6.45
CA ILE A 125 23.69 11.02 7.71
C ILE A 125 23.33 11.96 8.85
N ILE A 126 22.46 11.49 9.76
CA ILE A 126 22.06 12.25 10.93
C ILE A 126 23.07 12.01 12.06
N ASN A 127 23.64 13.10 12.57
CA ASN A 127 24.50 13.03 13.74
C ASN A 127 23.65 12.83 15.01
N PRO A 128 23.86 11.74 15.79
CA PRO A 128 23.12 11.52 17.03
C PRO A 128 23.40 12.56 18.12
N ALA A 129 24.51 13.30 18.03
CA ALA A 129 24.84 14.40 18.93
C ALA A 129 24.08 15.71 18.61
N GLY A 130 23.25 15.70 17.57
CA GLY A 130 22.51 16.86 17.08
C GLY A 130 23.15 17.48 15.84
N MET A 131 22.32 18.16 15.04
CA MET A 131 22.73 18.86 13.82
C MET A 131 22.71 20.37 14.02
N ASP A 132 21.53 20.95 14.28
CA ASP A 132 21.37 22.41 14.46
C ASP A 132 21.68 22.86 15.89
N ARG A 133 21.44 21.97 16.87
CA ARG A 133 21.68 22.20 18.29
C ARG A 133 22.18 20.90 18.94
N PRO A 134 23.04 20.98 19.96
CA PRO A 134 23.48 19.79 20.68
C PRO A 134 22.29 19.06 21.30
N PHE A 135 22.15 17.78 21.01
CA PHE A 135 21.06 16.97 21.53
C PHE A 135 21.30 16.65 23.01
N PRO A 136 20.35 16.94 23.92
CA PRO A 136 20.56 16.70 25.33
C PRO A 136 20.74 15.21 25.63
N ALA A 137 21.73 14.85 26.43
CA ALA A 137 22.02 13.45 26.79
C ALA A 137 20.82 12.74 27.46
N TRP A 138 20.01 13.47 28.24
CA TRP A 138 18.77 12.92 28.82
C TRP A 138 17.71 12.61 27.77
N GLY A 139 17.72 13.33 26.64
CA GLY A 139 16.83 13.07 25.51
C GLY A 139 17.11 11.72 24.85
N ILE A 140 18.36 11.26 24.88
CA ILE A 140 18.75 9.94 24.36
C ILE A 140 18.12 8.84 25.21
N ALA A 141 18.18 8.99 26.54
CA ALA A 141 17.54 8.06 27.46
C ALA A 141 16.01 8.07 27.30
N TYR A 142 15.40 9.25 27.11
CA TYR A 142 13.97 9.37 26.87
C TYR A 142 13.54 8.70 25.56
N ALA A 143 14.36 8.77 24.51
CA ALA A 143 14.07 8.16 23.20
C ALA A 143 13.98 6.62 23.22
N ILE A 144 14.49 5.96 24.26
CA ILE A 144 14.35 4.51 24.44
C ILE A 144 12.88 4.12 24.61
N LEU A 145 12.10 4.93 25.34
CA LEU A 145 10.69 4.64 25.60
C LEU A 145 9.83 4.58 24.32
N PRO A 146 9.82 5.59 23.44
CA PRO A 146 9.11 5.50 22.17
C PRO A 146 9.75 4.46 21.24
N ALA A 147 11.07 4.21 21.31
CA ALA A 147 11.72 3.18 20.50
C ALA A 147 11.20 1.78 20.83
N ILE A 148 10.96 1.47 22.11
CA ILE A 148 10.30 0.20 22.52
C ILE A 148 8.89 0.13 21.93
N GLY A 149 8.13 1.24 21.97
CA GLY A 149 6.80 1.32 21.34
C GLY A 149 6.83 1.00 19.85
N PHE A 150 7.75 1.62 19.10
CA PHE A 150 7.95 1.33 17.68
C PHE A 150 8.43 -0.09 17.41
N ALA A 151 9.29 -0.64 18.26
CA ALA A 151 9.75 -2.03 18.15
C ALA A 151 8.59 -3.03 18.35
N VAL A 152 7.72 -2.79 19.33
CA VAL A 152 6.53 -3.62 19.57
C VAL A 152 5.53 -3.48 18.43
N LEU A 153 5.21 -2.26 18.00
CA LEU A 153 4.31 -2.02 16.87
C LEU A 153 4.83 -2.70 15.60
N GLY A 154 6.12 -2.52 15.31
CA GLY A 154 6.76 -3.16 14.17
C GLY A 154 6.74 -4.68 14.27
N TYR A 155 7.05 -5.22 15.45
CA TYR A 155 6.94 -6.66 15.70
C TYR A 155 5.52 -7.16 15.46
N LEU A 156 4.47 -6.46 15.91
CA LEU A 156 3.08 -6.86 15.72
C LEU A 156 2.67 -6.82 14.25
N ASP A 157 2.96 -5.73 13.54
CA ASP A 157 2.58 -5.54 12.14
C ASP A 157 3.22 -6.60 11.23
N GLN A 158 4.54 -6.82 11.34
CA GLN A 158 5.24 -7.80 10.49
C GLN A 158 4.60 -9.18 10.60
N ASN A 159 4.34 -9.56 11.83
CA ASN A 159 3.87 -10.85 12.23
C ASN A 159 2.42 -11.08 11.82
N LEU A 160 1.56 -10.07 12.02
CA LEU A 160 0.17 -10.12 11.59
C LEU A 160 0.06 -10.18 10.07
N THR A 161 0.77 -9.32 9.34
CA THR A 161 0.83 -9.35 7.88
C THR A 161 1.33 -10.70 7.38
N SER A 162 2.40 -11.23 7.99
CA SER A 162 2.98 -12.52 7.59
C SER A 162 2.02 -13.69 7.83
N VAL A 163 1.21 -13.66 8.90
CA VAL A 163 0.19 -14.70 9.14
C VAL A 163 -0.93 -14.60 8.10
N ILE A 164 -1.41 -13.40 7.79
CA ILE A 164 -2.49 -13.19 6.81
C ILE A 164 -2.05 -13.63 5.40
N VAL A 165 -0.80 -13.35 5.03
CA VAL A 165 -0.24 -13.78 3.75
C VAL A 165 -0.01 -15.30 3.72
N ASN A 166 0.53 -15.86 4.81
CA ASN A 166 0.81 -17.29 4.92
C ASN A 166 -0.38 -18.14 5.38
N ARG A 167 -1.62 -17.65 5.17
CA ARG A 167 -2.82 -18.43 5.44
C ARG A 167 -2.77 -19.77 4.67
N PRO A 168 -3.14 -20.90 5.29
CA PRO A 168 -3.23 -22.19 4.60
C PRO A 168 -4.14 -22.16 3.37
N SER A 169 -5.14 -21.26 3.37
CA SER A 169 -6.04 -21.04 2.23
C SER A 169 -5.31 -20.58 0.97
N ASN A 170 -4.15 -19.94 1.09
CA ASN A 170 -3.40 -19.41 -0.05
C ASN A 170 -2.52 -20.47 -0.73
N ASN A 171 -2.40 -21.69 -0.19
CA ASN A 171 -1.64 -22.80 -0.80
C ASN A 171 -0.20 -22.42 -1.23
N LEU A 172 0.50 -21.65 -0.39
CA LEU A 172 1.91 -21.33 -0.59
C LEU A 172 2.79 -22.57 -0.42
N LYS A 173 3.85 -22.68 -1.21
CA LYS A 173 4.75 -23.84 -1.26
C LYS A 173 6.01 -23.63 -0.42
N LYS A 174 6.52 -22.40 -0.33
CA LYS A 174 7.71 -22.10 0.48
C LYS A 174 7.35 -22.02 1.96
N PRO A 175 8.26 -22.46 2.86
CA PRO A 175 8.06 -22.31 4.29
C PRO A 175 8.08 -20.83 4.69
N ALA A 176 7.24 -20.46 5.65
CA ALA A 176 7.20 -19.11 6.19
C ALA A 176 8.44 -18.81 7.04
N ALA A 177 9.07 -17.65 6.82
CA ALA A 177 10.36 -17.29 7.42
C ALA A 177 10.24 -16.13 8.44
N TYR A 178 9.29 -16.21 9.38
CA TYR A 178 8.97 -15.13 10.33
C TYR A 178 10.19 -14.55 11.08
N HIS A 179 11.10 -15.41 11.52
CA HIS A 179 12.30 -14.97 12.26
C HIS A 179 13.32 -14.27 11.37
N LEU A 180 13.46 -14.74 10.12
CA LEU A 180 14.36 -14.13 9.15
C LEU A 180 13.84 -12.74 8.77
N ASP A 181 12.54 -12.61 8.54
CA ASP A 181 11.91 -11.34 8.21
C ASP A 181 12.10 -10.31 9.34
N LEU A 182 11.94 -10.75 10.59
CA LEU A 182 12.18 -9.90 11.76
C LEU A 182 13.66 -9.53 11.90
N PHE A 183 14.58 -10.47 11.65
CA PHE A 183 16.02 -10.22 11.70
C PHE A 183 16.45 -9.20 10.64
N VAL A 184 16.01 -9.38 9.39
CA VAL A 184 16.33 -8.44 8.29
C VAL A 184 15.77 -7.06 8.61
N ARG A 185 14.50 -6.97 9.02
CA ARG A 185 13.90 -5.68 9.38
C ARG A 185 14.61 -5.02 10.56
N GLY A 186 14.85 -5.78 11.63
CA GLY A 186 15.39 -5.26 12.89
C GLY A 186 16.88 -4.94 12.85
N ALA A 187 17.69 -5.79 12.23
CA ALA A 187 19.14 -5.66 12.21
C ALA A 187 19.67 -4.89 11.01
N LEU A 188 18.97 -4.94 9.86
CA LEU A 188 19.42 -4.28 8.63
C LEU A 188 18.62 -3.00 8.36
N THR A 189 17.30 -3.11 8.20
CA THR A 189 16.50 -1.99 7.69
C THR A 189 16.32 -0.87 8.71
N LEU A 190 15.98 -1.18 9.97
CA LEU A 190 15.75 -0.16 11.00
C LEU A 190 16.99 0.69 11.31
N PRO A 191 18.19 0.14 11.49
CA PRO A 191 19.39 0.94 11.73
C PRO A 191 19.75 1.83 10.54
N ILE A 192 19.62 1.31 9.31
CA ILE A 192 19.88 2.08 8.10
C ILE A 192 18.90 3.25 7.98
N CYS A 193 17.60 3.00 8.17
CA CYS A 193 16.58 4.05 8.19
C CYS A 193 16.83 5.08 9.30
N ALA A 194 17.26 4.65 10.48
CA ALA A 194 17.55 5.54 11.60
C ALA A 194 18.76 6.46 11.32
N VAL A 195 19.87 5.92 10.80
CA VAL A 195 21.07 6.71 10.45
C VAL A 195 20.78 7.68 9.31
N LEU A 196 20.00 7.26 8.32
CA LEU A 196 19.62 8.09 7.18
C LEU A 196 18.42 9.02 7.46
N GLY A 197 17.80 8.89 8.64
CA GLY A 197 16.57 9.60 9.02
C GLY A 197 15.36 9.31 8.14
N LEU A 198 15.34 8.17 7.46
CA LEU A 198 14.25 7.77 6.59
C LEU A 198 13.05 7.31 7.43
N PRO A 199 11.82 7.42 6.90
CA PRO A 199 10.65 6.84 7.54
C PRO A 199 10.85 5.36 7.85
N LEU A 200 10.34 4.91 9.00
CA LEU A 200 10.43 3.52 9.41
C LEU A 200 9.65 2.64 8.44
N SER A 201 10.31 1.68 7.80
CA SER A 201 9.63 0.71 6.94
C SER A 201 8.78 -0.25 7.78
N VAL A 202 7.50 -0.35 7.44
CA VAL A 202 6.54 -1.27 8.06
C VAL A 202 5.97 -2.20 6.99
N ALA A 203 5.58 -3.43 7.37
CA ALA A 203 4.92 -4.35 6.47
C ALA A 203 3.53 -3.84 6.07
N SER A 204 3.27 -3.77 4.76
CA SER A 204 2.00 -3.26 4.24
C SER A 204 1.02 -4.40 3.96
N THR A 205 0.00 -4.55 4.82
CA THR A 205 -0.94 -5.68 4.75
C THR A 205 -1.75 -5.72 3.45
N VAL A 206 -2.44 -4.63 3.06
CA VAL A 206 -3.32 -4.64 1.88
C VAL A 206 -2.54 -4.90 0.58
N PRO A 207 -1.43 -4.17 0.29
CA PRO A 207 -0.63 -4.46 -0.89
C PRO A 207 -0.11 -5.90 -0.91
N SER A 208 0.32 -6.44 0.23
CA SER A 208 0.81 -7.82 0.31
C SER A 208 -0.29 -8.84 -0.04
N ILE A 209 -1.51 -8.63 0.45
CA ILE A 209 -2.66 -9.47 0.09
C ILE A 209 -2.99 -9.35 -1.39
N THR A 210 -3.09 -8.13 -1.92
CA THR A 210 -3.40 -7.89 -3.33
C THR A 210 -2.33 -8.50 -4.25
N HIS A 211 -1.06 -8.41 -3.86
CA HIS A 211 0.06 -9.03 -4.58
C HIS A 211 -0.03 -10.55 -4.60
N VAL A 212 -0.40 -11.19 -3.48
CA VAL A 212 -0.61 -12.64 -3.44
C VAL A 212 -1.80 -13.03 -4.31
N ILE A 213 -2.90 -12.28 -4.26
CA ILE A 213 -4.10 -12.52 -5.08
C ILE A 213 -3.77 -12.40 -6.58
N SER A 214 -2.95 -11.43 -6.99
CA SER A 214 -2.58 -11.26 -8.40
C SER A 214 -1.67 -12.38 -8.92
N LEU A 215 -0.87 -12.99 -8.04
CA LEU A 215 0.00 -14.14 -8.34
C LEU A 215 -0.70 -15.50 -8.17
N THR A 216 -1.95 -15.50 -7.71
CA THR A 216 -2.74 -16.71 -7.47
C THR A 216 -3.57 -17.08 -8.70
N THR A 217 -3.38 -18.32 -9.17
CA THR A 217 -4.28 -18.91 -10.17
C THR A 217 -5.42 -19.63 -9.47
N TYR A 218 -6.64 -19.18 -9.73
CA TYR A 218 -7.87 -19.80 -9.21
C TYR A 218 -8.47 -20.74 -10.25
N GLU A 219 -8.77 -21.97 -9.84
CA GLU A 219 -9.64 -22.86 -10.60
C GLU A 219 -11.02 -22.92 -9.95
N VAL A 220 -12.06 -22.91 -10.78
CA VAL A 220 -13.43 -23.10 -10.33
C VAL A 220 -13.65 -24.61 -10.23
N LYS A 221 -13.69 -25.14 -9.01
CA LYS A 221 -14.18 -26.50 -8.78
C LYS A 221 -15.69 -26.43 -8.60
N GLN A 222 -16.43 -27.16 -9.41
CA GLN A 222 -17.86 -27.35 -9.19
C GLN A 222 -18.04 -28.41 -8.09
N LEU A 223 -18.64 -28.01 -6.97
CA LEU A 223 -19.09 -28.91 -5.92
C LEU A 223 -20.61 -29.14 -6.08
N PRO A 224 -21.17 -30.22 -5.51
CA PRO A 224 -22.61 -30.52 -5.60
C PRO A 224 -23.53 -29.40 -5.10
N GLU A 225 -23.04 -28.50 -4.23
CA GLU A 225 -23.78 -27.36 -3.67
C GLU A 225 -23.29 -25.98 -4.18
N GLY A 226 -22.51 -25.91 -5.26
CA GLY A 226 -22.15 -24.64 -5.91
C GLY A 226 -20.72 -24.54 -6.45
N GLU A 227 -20.37 -23.37 -6.99
CA GLU A 227 -19.04 -23.10 -7.53
C GLU A 227 -18.09 -22.54 -6.46
N ARG A 228 -17.00 -23.27 -6.15
CA ARG A 228 -15.94 -22.76 -5.25
C ARG A 228 -14.67 -22.51 -6.05
N LYS A 229 -14.17 -21.28 -5.99
CA LYS A 229 -12.83 -20.92 -6.49
C LYS A 229 -11.81 -21.45 -5.50
N VAL A 230 -11.00 -22.41 -5.92
CA VAL A 230 -9.91 -22.98 -5.12
C VAL A 230 -8.59 -22.48 -5.74
N PRO A 231 -7.67 -21.92 -4.94
CA PRO A 231 -6.36 -21.52 -5.44
C PRO A 231 -5.53 -22.78 -5.75
N THR A 232 -5.17 -22.97 -7.01
CA THR A 232 -4.45 -24.17 -7.48
C THR A 232 -2.94 -23.98 -7.42
N LYS A 233 -2.47 -22.76 -7.71
CA LYS A 233 -1.03 -22.43 -7.73
C LYS A 233 -0.82 -20.95 -7.47
N VAL A 234 0.11 -20.63 -6.57
CA VAL A 234 0.67 -19.29 -6.39
C VAL A 234 2.08 -19.27 -6.98
N VAL A 235 2.39 -18.26 -7.78
CA VAL A 235 3.74 -18.04 -8.31
C VAL A 235 4.52 -17.19 -7.33
N GLU A 236 5.51 -17.76 -6.65
CA GLU A 236 6.29 -17.07 -5.63
C GLU A 236 7.58 -16.46 -6.21
N GLN A 237 7.53 -15.16 -6.52
CA GLN A 237 8.63 -14.35 -7.05
C GLN A 237 9.48 -13.74 -5.90
N ARG A 238 10.73 -13.36 -6.18
CA ARG A 238 11.64 -12.66 -5.24
C ARG A 238 11.81 -11.22 -5.68
#